data_AF-A0A3A1YJR5-F1
#
_entry.id   AF-A0A3A1YJR5-F1
#
_cell.length_a   1.000
_cell.length_b   1.000
_cell.length_c   1.000
_cell.angle_alpha   90.00
_cell.angle_beta   90.00
_cell.angle_gamma   90.00
#
_symmetry.space_group_name_H-M   'P 1'
#
loop_
_entity.id
_entity.type
_entity.pdbx_description
1 polymer ?
#
loop_
_entity_poly.entity_id
_entity_poly.type
_entity_poly.pdbx_seq_one_letter_code
_entity_poly.pdbx_strand_id
1 'polypeptide(L)'
;MKFTTKFLATAALAVATVIPSAQAKVQYTYNAVERNVMLQAWQLANSLGAYAGKDMTLGQFFTALSKLPYANKLSLHIEPNGQLQTTINISEILDFAKQYCVADDKGNIDFYNHACVHVLTIVAIRNAMSANNIAQYYDVAYLYQQAAATKNRKNLKALEKYKITSFNDIQASQETLDQLQLSDILRQNYNIHLIPNKKVSK
;
A
#
# COMPACT_ATOMS: atom_id res chain seq x y z
N MET A 1 -10.22 -34.97 1.48
CA MET A 1 -10.67 -34.14 2.62
C MET A 1 -10.46 -32.68 2.27
N LYS A 2 -11.53 -31.87 2.30
CA LYS A 2 -11.50 -30.41 2.10
C LYS A 2 -10.89 -29.79 3.36
N PHE A 3 -9.70 -29.19 3.25
CA PHE A 3 -9.19 -28.33 4.32
C PHE A 3 -9.71 -26.91 4.09
N THR A 4 -10.46 -26.47 5.08
CA THR A 4 -11.25 -25.25 5.13
C THR A 4 -10.37 -24.03 5.34
N THR A 5 -10.73 -22.98 4.62
CA THR A 5 -10.33 -21.59 4.71
C THR A 5 -10.50 -21.06 6.15
N LYS A 6 -9.46 -21.13 6.98
CA LYS A 6 -9.40 -20.45 8.29
C LYS A 6 -7.97 -20.02 8.63
N PHE A 7 -7.34 -19.20 7.78
CA PHE A 7 -6.03 -18.60 8.08
C PHE A 7 -6.04 -17.07 8.17
N LEU A 8 -7.21 -16.42 8.08
CA LEU A 8 -7.31 -14.96 8.01
C LEU A 8 -8.50 -14.45 8.81
N ALA A 9 -8.54 -14.71 10.11
CA ALA A 9 -9.54 -14.09 10.99
C ALA A 9 -9.17 -14.23 12.47
N THR A 10 -8.12 -13.53 12.92
CA THR A 10 -7.98 -12.95 14.28
C THR A 10 -6.58 -12.34 14.41
N ALA A 11 -6.44 -11.12 13.91
CA ALA A 11 -5.40 -10.21 14.38
C ALA A 11 -6.06 -8.83 14.50
N ALA A 12 -6.96 -8.71 15.47
CA ALA A 12 -7.56 -7.45 15.89
C ALA A 12 -7.12 -7.16 17.33
N LEU A 13 -6.64 -5.93 17.53
CA LEU A 13 -6.09 -5.30 18.74
C LEU A 13 -4.68 -5.76 19.18
N ALA A 14 -3.73 -4.90 19.55
CA ALA A 14 -3.80 -3.46 19.85
C ALA A 14 -2.42 -2.80 19.69
N VAL A 15 -2.35 -1.60 19.10
CA VAL A 15 -1.45 -0.52 19.57
C VAL A 15 -2.11 0.83 19.27
N ALA A 16 -3.16 1.19 20.02
CA ALA A 16 -3.43 2.61 20.24
C ALA A 16 -2.28 3.14 21.10
N THR A 17 -1.68 4.25 20.68
CA THR A 17 -0.58 4.97 21.37
C THR A 17 0.72 4.17 21.50
N VAL A 18 1.58 4.25 20.48
CA VAL A 18 2.78 5.09 20.39
C VAL A 18 3.19 4.95 18.92
N ILE A 19 3.43 6.04 18.18
CA ILE A 19 4.37 5.94 17.05
C ILE A 19 5.71 6.09 17.75
N PRO A 20 6.37 5.03 18.26
CA PRO A 20 7.76 5.21 18.58
C PRO A 20 8.39 5.63 17.26
N SER A 21 9.18 6.68 17.27
CA SER A 21 10.18 6.94 16.25
C SER A 21 11.18 5.79 16.33
N ALA A 22 10.76 4.58 15.98
CA ALA A 22 11.60 3.44 15.75
C ALA A 22 12.31 3.77 14.44
N GLN A 23 13.31 4.65 14.52
CA GLN A 23 14.41 4.62 13.58
C GLN A 23 14.90 3.19 13.63
N ALA A 24 14.51 2.39 12.64
CA ALA A 24 14.98 1.02 12.54
C ALA A 24 16.51 1.11 12.62
N LYS A 25 17.08 0.54 13.69
CA LYS A 25 18.52 0.49 13.85
C LYS A 25 19.00 -0.44 12.75
N VAL A 26 19.37 0.12 11.60
CA VAL A 26 19.83 -0.62 10.43
C VAL A 26 21.14 -1.27 10.84
N GLN A 27 21.06 -2.46 11.42
CA GLN A 27 22.24 -3.27 11.70
C GLN A 27 22.85 -3.65 10.36
N TYR A 28 24.19 -3.66 10.30
CA TYR A 28 24.97 -3.86 9.09
C TYR A 28 24.84 -5.28 8.47
N THR A 29 23.92 -6.11 8.97
CA THR A 29 23.69 -7.51 8.57
C THR A 29 22.68 -7.67 7.42
N TYR A 30 21.88 -6.66 7.10
CA TYR A 30 20.89 -6.75 6.03
C TYR A 30 21.48 -6.45 4.64
N ASN A 31 20.99 -7.16 3.63
CA ASN A 31 21.31 -6.86 2.23
C ASN A 31 20.59 -5.57 1.76
N ALA A 32 20.96 -5.07 0.57
CA ALA A 32 20.41 -3.81 0.06
C ALA A 32 18.88 -3.83 -0.13
N VAL A 33 18.31 -4.98 -0.52
CA VAL A 33 16.87 -5.13 -0.71
C VAL A 33 16.15 -5.04 0.64
N GLU A 34 16.60 -5.81 1.62
CA GLU A 34 16.04 -5.84 2.98
C GLU A 34 16.06 -4.44 3.62
N ARG A 35 17.19 -3.73 3.53
CA ARG A 35 17.30 -2.35 4.03
C ARG A 35 16.30 -1.42 3.35
N ASN A 36 16.11 -1.56 2.04
CA ASN A 36 15.16 -0.72 1.31
C ASN A 36 13.71 -1.04 1.66
N VAL A 37 13.36 -2.32 1.86
CA VAL A 37 12.02 -2.72 2.33
C VAL A 37 11.74 -2.08 3.69
N MET A 38 12.66 -2.18 4.65
CA MET A 38 12.52 -1.56 5.97
C MET A 38 12.39 -0.04 5.88
N LEU A 39 13.27 0.61 5.12
CA LEU A 39 13.29 2.06 4.97
C LEU A 39 11.99 2.58 4.36
N GLN A 40 11.51 1.95 3.29
CA GLN A 40 10.25 2.32 2.64
C GLN A 40 9.07 2.07 3.58
N ALA A 41 9.06 0.94 4.29
CA ALA A 41 8.02 0.66 5.29
C ALA A 41 7.93 1.75 6.36
N TRP A 42 9.08 2.19 6.86
CA TRP A 42 9.15 3.30 7.80
C TRP A 42 8.72 4.64 7.20
N GLN A 43 9.09 4.93 5.95
CA GLN A 43 8.67 6.16 5.26
C GLN A 43 7.15 6.25 5.06
N LEU A 44 6.47 5.14 4.75
CA LEU A 44 5.01 5.13 4.72
C LEU A 44 4.45 5.38 6.12
N ALA A 45 4.97 4.69 7.13
CA ALA A 45 4.49 4.84 8.49
C ALA A 45 4.59 6.28 8.98
N ASN A 46 5.69 6.98 8.69
CA ASN A 46 5.82 8.40 8.99
C ASN A 46 4.87 9.27 8.18
N SER A 47 4.69 8.95 6.89
CA SER A 47 3.79 9.70 6.01
C SER A 47 2.34 9.59 6.48
N LEU A 48 1.91 8.41 6.94
CA LEU A 48 0.58 8.18 7.53
C LEU A 48 0.49 8.75 8.94
N GLY A 49 1.55 8.62 9.75
CA GLY A 49 1.63 9.18 11.09
C GLY A 49 1.42 10.70 11.16
N ALA A 50 1.81 11.44 10.11
CA ALA A 50 1.52 12.87 10.00
C ALA A 50 0.01 13.22 9.95
N TYR A 51 -0.82 12.24 9.58
CA TYR A 51 -2.28 12.31 9.50
C TYR A 51 -2.98 11.60 10.68
N ALA A 52 -2.24 11.14 11.70
CA ALA A 52 -2.85 10.45 12.83
C ALA A 52 -3.93 11.32 13.51
N GLY A 53 -5.14 10.77 13.65
CA GLY A 53 -6.31 11.47 14.20
C GLY A 53 -6.91 12.55 13.28
N LYS A 54 -6.54 12.56 12.00
CA LYS A 54 -7.01 13.54 11.01
C LYS A 54 -7.66 12.86 9.81
N ASP A 55 -8.40 13.65 9.06
CA ASP A 55 -8.88 13.26 7.75
C ASP A 55 -7.73 13.21 6.73
N MET A 56 -7.75 12.20 5.87
CA MET A 56 -6.83 12.04 4.75
C MET A 56 -7.64 11.77 3.50
N THR A 57 -7.40 12.52 2.42
CA THR A 57 -8.06 12.24 1.13
C THR A 57 -7.50 10.98 0.49
N LEU A 58 -8.31 10.29 -0.32
CA LEU A 58 -7.88 9.12 -1.09
C LEU A 58 -6.61 9.40 -1.94
N GLY A 59 -6.55 10.57 -2.57
CA GLY A 59 -5.40 11.01 -3.37
C GLY A 59 -4.14 11.21 -2.53
N GLN A 60 -4.26 11.78 -1.33
CA GLN A 60 -3.15 11.89 -0.38
C GLN A 60 -2.66 10.51 0.07
N PHE A 61 -3.58 9.61 0.38
CA PHE A 61 -3.22 8.23 0.75
C PHE A 61 -2.44 7.53 -0.36
N PHE A 62 -2.94 7.56 -1.60
CA PHE A 62 -2.24 6.96 -2.74
C PHE A 62 -0.91 7.64 -3.06
N THR A 63 -0.79 8.95 -2.83
CA THR A 63 0.48 9.67 -2.94
C THR A 63 1.49 9.22 -1.87
N ALA A 64 1.03 8.89 -0.66
CA ALA A 64 1.90 8.32 0.37
C ALA A 64 2.33 6.89 -0.02
N LEU A 65 1.39 6.09 -0.52
CA LEU A 65 1.65 4.72 -0.94
C LEU A 65 2.61 4.62 -2.13
N SER A 66 2.51 5.52 -3.12
CA SER A 66 3.35 5.50 -4.33
C SER A 66 4.84 5.67 -4.06
N LYS A 67 5.21 6.19 -2.89
CA LYS A 67 6.59 6.33 -2.44
C LYS A 67 7.24 5.01 -2.02
N LEU A 68 6.52 3.89 -2.16
CA LEU A 68 7.02 2.54 -1.86
C LEU A 68 7.27 1.71 -3.13
N PRO A 69 8.37 1.92 -3.87
CA PRO A 69 8.71 1.13 -5.03
C PRO A 69 8.56 -0.39 -4.85
N TYR A 70 9.00 -0.96 -3.73
CA TYR A 70 8.93 -2.41 -3.48
C TYR A 70 7.51 -2.93 -3.23
N ALA A 71 6.59 -2.06 -2.78
CA ALA A 71 5.17 -2.41 -2.59
C ALA A 71 4.35 -2.18 -3.87
N ASN A 72 4.93 -1.50 -4.85
CA ASN A 72 4.24 -1.02 -6.04
C ASN A 72 5.03 -1.33 -7.31
N LYS A 73 5.72 -2.48 -7.36
CA LYS A 73 6.33 -2.97 -8.61
C LYS A 73 5.22 -3.41 -9.56
N LEU A 74 4.71 -2.44 -10.31
CA LEU A 74 3.64 -2.59 -11.26
C LEU A 74 4.18 -2.77 -12.67
N SER A 75 3.64 -3.74 -13.37
CA SER A 75 3.90 -3.95 -14.80
C SER A 75 2.63 -3.72 -15.60
N LEU A 76 2.79 -3.08 -16.74
CA LEU A 76 1.73 -2.85 -17.70
C LEU A 76 1.81 -3.89 -18.82
N HIS A 77 0.76 -4.69 -18.97
CA HIS A 77 0.55 -5.52 -20.15
C HIS A 77 -0.63 -4.97 -20.96
N ILE A 78 -0.47 -4.92 -22.28
CA ILE A 78 -1.53 -4.52 -23.21
C ILE A 78 -1.87 -5.76 -24.00
N GLU A 79 -3.08 -6.26 -23.81
CA GLU A 79 -3.58 -7.42 -24.52
C GLU A 79 -3.77 -7.10 -26.03
N PRO A 80 -3.76 -8.11 -26.90
CA PRO A 80 -3.99 -7.93 -28.34
C PRO A 80 -5.32 -7.23 -28.69
N ASN A 81 -6.33 -7.36 -27.82
CA ASN A 81 -7.64 -6.70 -27.94
C ASN A 81 -7.62 -5.22 -27.48
N GLY A 82 -6.47 -4.70 -27.04
CA GLY A 82 -6.30 -3.34 -26.53
C GLY A 82 -6.74 -3.13 -25.08
N GLN A 83 -7.10 -4.20 -24.36
CA GLN A 83 -7.34 -4.18 -22.93
C GLN A 83 -6.03 -4.05 -22.16
N LEU A 84 -6.11 -3.40 -21.00
CA LEU A 84 -4.98 -3.14 -20.14
C LEU A 84 -5.04 -4.10 -18.96
N GLN A 85 -3.96 -4.83 -18.74
CA GLN A 85 -3.77 -5.69 -17.60
C GLN A 85 -2.60 -5.18 -16.77
N THR A 86 -2.85 -4.90 -15.49
CA THR A 86 -1.80 -4.56 -14.54
C THR A 86 -1.45 -5.79 -13.71
N THR A 87 -0.17 -6.00 -13.48
CA THR A 87 0.32 -7.02 -12.55
C THR A 87 1.14 -6.35 -11.47
N ILE A 88 0.88 -6.73 -10.23
CA ILE A 88 1.53 -6.19 -9.04
C ILE A 88 2.46 -7.26 -8.50
N ASN A 89 3.76 -6.97 -8.44
CA ASN A 89 4.72 -7.84 -7.78
C ASN A 89 5.05 -7.28 -6.39
N ILE A 90 4.74 -8.05 -5.34
CA ILE A 90 5.06 -7.72 -3.95
C ILE A 90 6.00 -8.76 -3.31
N SER A 91 6.68 -9.58 -4.12
CA SER A 91 7.47 -10.73 -3.65
C SER A 91 8.53 -10.34 -2.64
N GLU A 92 9.29 -9.28 -2.87
CA GLU A 92 10.37 -8.86 -1.97
C GLU A 92 9.86 -8.46 -0.58
N ILE A 93 8.67 -7.84 -0.50
CA ILE A 93 8.04 -7.50 0.79
C ILE A 93 7.50 -8.77 1.47
N LEU A 94 6.90 -9.68 0.71
CA LEU A 94 6.41 -10.94 1.24
C LEU A 94 7.55 -11.84 1.74
N ASP A 95 8.65 -11.91 1.00
CA ASP A 95 9.82 -12.71 1.35
C ASP A 95 10.50 -12.13 2.60
N PHE A 96 10.63 -10.80 2.67
CA PHE A 96 11.07 -10.13 3.90
C PHE A 96 10.17 -10.48 5.09
N ALA A 97 8.84 -10.37 4.93
CA ALA A 97 7.89 -10.65 6.01
C ALA A 97 7.97 -12.12 6.47
N LYS A 98 8.09 -13.07 5.54
CA LYS A 98 8.25 -14.50 5.85
C LYS A 98 9.56 -14.82 6.55
N GLN A 99 10.60 -14.03 6.30
CA GLN A 99 11.92 -14.27 6.87
C GLN A 99 12.08 -13.62 8.25
N TYR A 100 11.54 -12.41 8.44
CA TYR A 100 11.82 -11.58 9.61
C TYR A 100 10.62 -11.32 10.52
N CYS A 101 9.39 -11.49 10.03
CA CYS A 101 8.16 -11.21 10.77
C CYS A 101 7.39 -12.49 11.10
N VAL A 102 8.12 -13.51 11.52
CA VAL A 102 7.59 -14.82 11.87
C VAL A 102 7.11 -14.82 13.31
N ALA A 103 6.00 -15.50 13.57
CA ALA A 103 5.52 -15.70 14.92
C ALA A 103 6.43 -16.66 15.70
N ASP A 104 6.65 -16.38 16.98
CA ASP A 104 7.31 -17.31 17.91
C ASP A 104 6.46 -18.56 18.15
N ASP A 105 6.98 -19.51 18.94
CA ASP A 105 6.29 -20.76 19.28
C ASP A 105 4.95 -20.56 20.01
N LYS A 106 4.67 -19.34 20.48
CA LYS A 106 3.41 -18.94 21.15
C LYS A 106 2.47 -18.18 20.22
N GLY A 107 2.84 -18.01 18.95
CA GLY A 107 2.05 -17.29 17.95
C GLY A 107 2.21 -15.77 18.00
N ASN A 108 3.19 -15.23 18.74
CA ASN A 108 3.42 -13.78 18.82
C ASN A 108 4.46 -13.33 17.81
N ILE A 109 4.18 -12.24 17.09
CA ILE A 109 5.17 -11.59 16.22
C ILE A 109 5.81 -10.43 17.02
N ASP A 110 7.14 -10.35 17.02
CA ASP A 110 7.82 -9.14 17.47
C ASP A 110 7.62 -8.03 16.44
N PHE A 111 6.63 -7.18 16.70
CA PHE A 111 6.24 -6.08 15.81
C PHE A 111 7.28 -4.96 15.72
N TYR A 112 8.15 -4.81 16.72
CA TYR A 112 9.09 -3.68 16.80
C TYR A 112 10.42 -3.99 16.13
N ASN A 113 10.83 -5.25 16.16
CA ASN A 113 12.03 -5.67 15.45
C ASN A 113 11.79 -5.74 13.93
N HIS A 114 12.85 -5.53 13.15
CA HIS A 114 12.83 -5.57 11.67
C HIS A 114 11.77 -4.68 10.99
N ALA A 115 11.21 -3.68 11.70
CA ALA A 115 10.07 -2.88 11.25
C ALA A 115 8.83 -3.72 10.88
N CYS A 116 8.62 -4.86 11.54
CA CYS A 116 7.58 -5.83 11.19
C CYS A 116 6.16 -5.25 11.23
N VAL A 117 5.86 -4.36 12.18
CA VAL A 117 4.57 -3.65 12.20
C VAL A 117 4.29 -2.90 10.89
N HIS A 118 5.29 -2.21 10.34
CA HIS A 118 5.13 -1.42 9.12
C HIS A 118 5.11 -2.29 7.86
N VAL A 119 5.96 -3.31 7.81
CA VAL A 119 6.00 -4.26 6.68
C VAL A 119 4.68 -5.02 6.57
N LEU A 120 4.19 -5.58 7.67
CA LEU A 120 2.91 -6.31 7.70
C LEU A 120 1.73 -5.38 7.37
N THR A 121 1.77 -4.12 7.82
CA THR A 121 0.77 -3.12 7.44
C THR A 121 0.77 -2.85 5.93
N ILE A 122 1.93 -2.76 5.28
CA ILE A 122 2.01 -2.61 3.82
C ILE A 122 1.42 -3.82 3.10
N VAL A 123 1.74 -5.03 3.56
CA VAL A 123 1.17 -6.27 3.00
C VAL A 123 -0.35 -6.24 3.13
N ALA A 124 -0.88 -5.87 4.30
CA ALA A 124 -2.32 -5.76 4.53
C ALA A 124 -2.97 -4.72 3.60
N ILE A 125 -2.36 -3.53 3.45
CA ILE A 125 -2.83 -2.48 2.55
C ILE A 125 -2.85 -2.97 1.09
N ARG A 126 -1.77 -3.58 0.60
CA ARG A 126 -1.69 -4.05 -0.79
C ARG A 126 -2.68 -5.17 -1.06
N ASN A 127 -2.86 -6.10 -0.13
CA ASN A 127 -3.86 -7.16 -0.24
C ASN A 127 -5.28 -6.57 -0.26
N ALA A 128 -5.57 -5.62 0.62
CA ALA A 128 -6.86 -4.92 0.65
C ALA A 128 -7.11 -4.17 -0.67
N MET A 129 -6.10 -3.51 -1.25
CA MET A 129 -6.27 -2.86 -2.55
C MET A 129 -6.58 -3.86 -3.66
N SER A 130 -5.81 -4.95 -3.77
CA SER A 130 -6.01 -5.98 -4.82
C SER A 130 -7.39 -6.65 -4.75
N ALA A 131 -8.02 -6.70 -3.57
CA ALA A 131 -9.35 -7.26 -3.40
C ALA A 131 -10.50 -6.31 -3.80
N ASN A 132 -10.20 -5.06 -4.15
CA ASN A 132 -11.20 -4.01 -4.35
C ASN A 132 -11.08 -3.31 -5.72
N ASN A 133 -12.20 -2.76 -6.20
CA ASN A 133 -12.27 -2.05 -7.48
C ASN A 133 -11.40 -0.79 -7.56
N ILE A 134 -10.84 -0.32 -6.43
CA ILE A 134 -10.01 0.87 -6.38
C ILE A 134 -8.56 0.63 -6.84
N ALA A 135 -8.09 -0.63 -6.89
CA ALA A 135 -6.72 -0.94 -7.30
C ALA A 135 -6.42 -0.45 -8.72
N GLN A 136 -7.35 -0.62 -9.65
CA GLN A 136 -7.15 -0.20 -11.03
C GLN A 136 -6.94 1.32 -11.15
N TYR A 137 -7.66 2.12 -10.36
CA TYR A 137 -7.50 3.57 -10.35
C TYR A 137 -6.13 3.99 -9.83
N TYR A 138 -5.64 3.32 -8.79
CA TYR A 138 -4.29 3.51 -8.30
C TYR A 138 -3.23 3.10 -9.34
N ASP A 139 -3.33 1.88 -9.86
CA ASP A 139 -2.32 1.30 -10.76
C ASP A 139 -2.17 2.13 -12.04
N VAL A 140 -3.28 2.55 -12.65
CA VAL A 140 -3.27 3.39 -13.86
C VAL A 140 -2.61 4.73 -13.59
N ALA A 141 -3.01 5.43 -12.52
CA ALA A 141 -2.44 6.72 -12.16
C ALA A 141 -0.93 6.61 -11.85
N TYR A 142 -0.54 5.59 -11.12
CA TYR A 142 0.86 5.34 -10.76
C TYR A 142 1.71 5.01 -11.98
N LEU A 143 1.26 4.11 -12.86
CA LEU A 143 1.93 3.78 -14.11
C LEU A 143 2.04 4.99 -15.04
N TYR A 144 1.03 5.86 -15.05
CA TYR A 144 1.07 7.12 -15.80
C TYR A 144 2.18 8.04 -15.27
N GLN A 145 2.24 8.25 -13.95
CA GLN A 145 3.28 9.07 -13.32
C GLN A 145 4.68 8.51 -13.56
N GLN A 146 4.87 7.19 -13.48
CA GLN A 146 6.14 6.54 -13.80
C GLN A 146 6.53 6.71 -15.27
N ALA A 147 5.58 6.52 -16.19
CA ALA A 147 5.82 6.71 -17.62
C ALA A 147 6.15 8.18 -17.95
N ALA A 148 5.51 9.14 -17.27
CA ALA A 148 5.81 10.56 -17.41
C ALA A 148 7.21 10.90 -16.90
N ALA A 149 7.57 10.43 -15.70
CA ALA A 149 8.89 10.65 -15.11
C ALA A 149 10.04 10.08 -15.95
N THR A 150 9.82 8.93 -16.60
CA THR A 150 10.80 8.25 -17.45
C THR A 150 10.69 8.62 -18.94
N LYS A 151 9.76 9.51 -19.31
CA LYS A 151 9.45 9.90 -20.70
C LYS A 151 9.12 8.69 -21.61
N ASN A 152 8.51 7.64 -21.08
CA ASN A 152 8.10 6.45 -21.83
C ASN A 152 6.83 6.74 -22.66
N ARG A 153 7.05 7.18 -23.91
CA ARG A 153 5.97 7.58 -24.84
C ARG A 153 4.96 6.47 -25.16
N LYS A 154 5.42 5.21 -25.25
CA LYS A 154 4.54 4.07 -25.55
C LYS A 154 3.50 3.88 -24.43
N ASN A 155 3.95 3.88 -23.18
CA ASN A 155 3.05 3.71 -22.04
C ASN A 155 2.14 4.93 -21.86
N LEU A 156 2.66 6.15 -22.05
CA LEU A 156 1.84 7.38 -21.97
C LEU A 156 0.67 7.33 -22.95
N LYS A 157 0.94 7.04 -24.23
CA LYS A 157 -0.11 6.93 -25.26
C LYS A 157 -1.13 5.82 -24.94
N ALA A 158 -0.68 4.71 -24.36
CA ALA A 158 -1.58 3.63 -23.96
C ALA A 158 -2.51 4.02 -22.79
N LEU A 159 -2.02 4.88 -21.89
CA LEU A 159 -2.71 5.28 -20.66
C LEU A 159 -3.61 6.52 -20.83
N GLU A 160 -3.38 7.36 -21.85
CA GLU A 160 -4.15 8.60 -22.12
C GLU A 160 -5.68 8.38 -22.18
N LYS A 161 -6.14 7.22 -22.67
CA LYS A 161 -7.58 6.91 -22.80
C LYS A 161 -8.31 6.70 -21.47
N TYR A 162 -7.61 6.46 -20.36
CA TYR A 162 -8.20 6.12 -19.06
C TYR A 162 -8.56 7.34 -18.20
N LYS A 163 -8.24 8.57 -18.64
CA LYS A 163 -8.62 9.86 -18.02
C LYS A 163 -8.16 10.09 -16.57
N ILE A 164 -7.47 9.14 -15.95
CA ILE A 164 -6.94 9.24 -14.59
C ILE A 164 -5.43 9.30 -14.72
N THR A 165 -4.88 10.50 -14.55
CA THR A 165 -3.44 10.76 -14.68
C THR A 165 -2.82 11.16 -13.35
N SER A 166 -3.65 11.49 -12.37
CA SER A 166 -3.28 11.82 -10.99
C SER A 166 -4.15 11.08 -9.99
N PHE A 167 -3.61 10.81 -8.79
CA PHE A 167 -4.38 10.25 -7.69
C PHE A 167 -5.50 11.18 -7.21
N ASN A 168 -5.38 12.49 -7.44
CA ASN A 168 -6.41 13.47 -7.10
C ASN A 168 -7.61 13.41 -8.04
N ASP A 169 -7.47 12.79 -9.22
CA ASP A 169 -8.57 12.66 -10.19
C ASP A 169 -9.57 11.59 -9.77
N ILE A 170 -9.16 10.68 -8.89
CA ILE A 170 -9.94 9.52 -8.48
C ILE A 170 -11.16 9.98 -7.70
N GLN A 171 -12.35 9.55 -8.14
CA GLN A 171 -13.63 9.89 -7.51
C GLN A 171 -14.19 8.65 -6.80
N ALA A 172 -14.46 8.79 -5.50
CA ALA A 172 -15.14 7.79 -4.68
C ALA A 172 -16.07 8.51 -3.71
N SER A 173 -17.26 7.96 -3.44
CA SER A 173 -18.15 8.50 -2.40
C SER A 173 -17.65 8.10 -1.01
N GLN A 174 -18.08 8.81 0.04
CA GLN A 174 -17.76 8.42 1.41
C GLN A 174 -18.26 6.99 1.71
N GLU A 175 -19.47 6.65 1.26
CA GLU A 175 -20.03 5.30 1.40
C GLU A 175 -19.13 4.22 0.76
N THR A 176 -18.61 4.47 -0.44
CA THR A 176 -17.66 3.55 -1.07
C THR A 176 -16.40 3.40 -0.23
N LEU A 177 -15.85 4.50 0.30
CA LEU A 177 -14.64 4.47 1.12
C LEU A 177 -14.86 3.74 2.44
N ASP A 178 -15.98 3.96 3.10
CA ASP A 178 -16.31 3.33 4.39
C ASP A 178 -16.45 1.80 4.28
N GLN A 179 -16.78 1.30 3.08
CA GLN A 179 -16.87 -0.13 2.80
C GLN A 179 -15.52 -0.77 2.46
N LEU A 180 -14.46 0.02 2.25
CA LEU A 180 -13.15 -0.53 1.92
C LEU A 180 -12.46 -1.07 3.18
N GLN A 181 -11.99 -2.33 3.11
CA GLN A 181 -11.10 -2.90 4.12
C GLN A 181 -9.85 -2.03 4.36
N LEU A 182 -9.41 -1.29 3.33
CA LEU A 182 -8.33 -0.32 3.46
C LEU A 182 -8.63 0.76 4.52
N SER A 183 -9.86 1.27 4.57
CA SER A 183 -10.27 2.30 5.52
C SER A 183 -10.23 1.78 6.96
N ASP A 184 -10.59 0.51 7.17
CA ASP A 184 -10.45 -0.15 8.47
C ASP A 184 -9.00 -0.25 8.91
N ILE A 185 -8.10 -0.67 8.00
CA ILE A 185 -6.67 -0.78 8.28
C ILE A 185 -6.10 0.59 8.67
N LEU A 186 -6.45 1.66 7.94
CA LEU A 186 -5.98 3.02 8.21
C LEU A 186 -6.50 3.54 9.55
N ARG A 187 -7.77 3.30 9.86
CA ARG A 187 -8.39 3.67 11.13
C ARG A 187 -7.78 2.91 12.30
N GLN A 188 -7.59 1.60 12.19
CA GLN A 188 -7.07 0.77 13.28
C GLN A 188 -5.60 1.03 13.57
N ASN A 189 -4.76 1.20 12.54
CA ASN A 189 -3.32 1.32 12.72
C ASN A 189 -2.82 2.76 12.85
N TYR A 190 -3.58 3.74 12.34
CA TYR A 190 -3.15 5.14 12.32
C TYR A 190 -4.21 6.13 12.82
N ASN A 191 -5.42 5.68 13.16
CA ASN A 191 -6.56 6.55 13.48
C ASN A 191 -6.83 7.60 12.40
N ILE A 192 -6.67 7.20 11.13
CA ILE A 192 -6.92 8.06 9.97
C ILE A 192 -8.34 7.82 9.47
N HIS A 193 -9.08 8.90 9.21
CA HIS A 193 -10.36 8.83 8.51
C HIS A 193 -10.15 9.12 7.01
N LEU A 194 -10.42 8.14 6.16
CA LEU A 194 -10.26 8.27 4.72
C LEU A 194 -11.48 8.98 4.13
N ILE A 195 -11.26 10.09 3.45
CA ILE A 195 -12.32 10.92 2.84
C ILE A 195 -12.17 11.02 1.32
N PRO A 196 -13.25 11.33 0.59
CA PRO A 196 -13.19 11.60 -0.84
C PRO A 196 -12.20 12.70 -1.20
N ASN A 197 -11.64 12.60 -2.40
CA ASN A 197 -10.96 13.76 -3.00
C ASN A 197 -11.96 14.91 -3.14
N LYS A 198 -11.50 16.14 -2.85
CA LYS A 198 -12.32 17.32 -3.16
C LYS A 198 -12.54 17.35 -4.67
N LYS A 199 -13.78 17.50 -5.11
CA LYS A 199 -14.07 17.72 -6.53
C LYS A 199 -13.29 18.95 -6.98
N VAL A 200 -12.43 18.77 -7.96
CA VAL A 200 -11.83 19.89 -8.68
C VAL A 200 -12.96 20.47 -9.52
N SER A 201 -13.56 21.57 -9.09
CA SER A 201 -14.47 22.35 -9.93
C SER A 201 -13.67 22.81 -11.15
N LYS A 202 -14.05 22.31 -12.33
CA LYS A 202 -13.53 22.83 -13.61
C LYS A 202 -14.12 24.20 -13.89
#